data_AF-A0A1F2UH44-F1
#
_entry.id   AF-A0A1F2UH44-F1
#
_cell.length_a   1.000
_cell.length_b   1.000
_cell.length_c   1.000
_cell.angle_alpha   90.00
_cell.angle_beta   90.00
_cell.angle_gamma   90.00
#
_symmetry.space_group_name_H-M   'P 1'
#
loop_
_entity.id
_entity.type
_entity.pdbx_description
1 polymer ?
#
loop_
_entity_poly.entity_id
_entity_poly.type
_entity_poly.pdbx_seq_one_letter_code
_entity_poly.pdbx_strand_id
1 'polypeptide(L)'
;MGRPPRIDIAGLIYHVTARGNYRQNIFRSEADKEHYIWLLAHYQQEYGVRLFAFVLMDNHVHLLLERPQSTSLGEIVKTLHGRFSKQINRERRQVGHLFQGRFYSLIVEEDAYLLELTRYIHLNPVRAGMVESPDQYRWGSARTYLGLDYYPFIDRTYLALFGQRPQTRYEKYKAFLAEGMIQKTNPMQNIQEGRFLASLEFIKQVKQAWEASL
;
A
#
# COMPACT_ATOMS: atom_id res chain seq x y z
N MET A 1 25.24 12.33 -2.02
CA MET A 1 25.14 11.45 -0.83
C MET A 1 24.23 10.28 -1.13
N GLY A 2 24.63 9.07 -0.77
CA GLY A 2 23.77 7.89 -0.89
C GLY A 2 22.63 7.95 0.13
N ARG A 3 21.40 7.61 -0.29
CA ARG A 3 20.28 7.46 0.64
C ARG A 3 20.59 6.27 1.58
N PRO A 4 20.33 6.39 2.90
CA PRO A 4 20.62 5.34 3.86
C PRO A 4 20.00 3.99 3.45
N PRO A 5 20.62 2.87 3.86
CA PRO A 5 20.09 1.53 3.63
C PRO A 5 18.63 1.41 4.12
N ARG A 6 17.83 0.62 3.41
CA ARG A 6 16.45 0.33 3.83
C ARG A 6 16.51 -0.70 4.96
N ILE A 7 15.77 -0.44 6.04
CA ILE A 7 15.53 -1.45 7.07
C ILE A 7 14.54 -2.47 6.47
N ASP A 8 15.01 -3.67 6.24
CA ASP A 8 14.30 -4.74 5.53
C ASP A 8 14.27 -5.99 6.41
N ILE A 9 13.26 -6.10 7.29
CA ILE A 9 13.12 -7.15 8.31
C ILE A 9 11.82 -7.90 8.03
N ALA A 10 11.87 -9.23 8.07
CA ALA A 10 10.72 -10.10 7.85
C ALA A 10 9.70 -9.97 8.98
N GLY A 11 8.41 -10.09 8.63
CA GLY A 11 7.31 -9.90 9.56
C GLY A 11 6.96 -8.44 9.83
N LEU A 12 7.78 -7.47 9.42
CA LEU A 12 7.41 -6.05 9.53
C LEU A 12 6.44 -5.66 8.43
N ILE A 13 5.56 -4.70 8.76
CA ILE A 13 4.61 -4.11 7.85
C ILE A 13 5.20 -2.84 7.21
N TYR A 14 5.00 -2.73 5.90
CA TYR A 14 5.51 -1.64 5.09
C TYR A 14 4.42 -0.94 4.31
N HIS A 15 4.42 0.40 4.38
CA HIS A 15 3.71 1.25 3.42
C HIS A 15 4.62 1.57 2.25
N VAL A 16 4.41 0.92 1.12
CA VAL A 16 5.15 1.17 -0.12
C VAL A 16 4.41 2.21 -0.96
N THR A 17 5.13 3.25 -1.39
CA THR A 17 4.64 4.23 -2.36
C THR A 17 5.61 4.35 -3.53
N ALA A 18 5.08 4.33 -4.76
CA ALA A 18 5.86 4.57 -5.97
C ALA A 18 5.10 5.46 -6.95
N ARG A 19 5.80 6.40 -7.56
CA ARG A 19 5.24 7.45 -8.41
C ARG A 19 5.87 7.44 -9.81
N GLY A 20 5.09 7.85 -10.80
CA GLY A 20 5.49 7.90 -12.20
C GLY A 20 6.55 8.95 -12.46
N ASN A 21 7.49 8.66 -13.35
CA ASN A 21 8.58 9.56 -13.71
C ASN A 21 8.02 10.92 -14.13
N TYR A 22 8.62 12.04 -13.68
CA TYR A 22 8.06 13.38 -13.86
C TYR A 22 6.62 13.57 -13.34
N ARG A 23 6.18 12.77 -12.36
CA ARG A 23 4.80 12.74 -11.83
C ARG A 23 3.74 12.40 -12.89
N GLN A 24 4.16 11.84 -14.02
CA GLN A 24 3.26 11.46 -15.09
C GLN A 24 2.37 10.29 -14.69
N ASN A 25 1.26 10.12 -15.43
CA ASN A 25 0.38 8.98 -15.25
C ASN A 25 1.11 7.69 -15.61
N ILE A 26 1.16 6.79 -14.63
CA ILE A 26 1.65 5.42 -14.77
C ILE A 26 0.54 4.58 -15.42
N PHE A 27 -0.70 4.79 -14.98
CA PHE A 27 -1.90 4.18 -15.53
C PHE A 27 -2.60 5.19 -16.44
N ARG A 28 -2.65 4.89 -17.73
CA ARG A 28 -3.32 5.68 -18.77
C ARG A 28 -4.62 5.02 -19.24
N SER A 29 -4.85 3.78 -18.85
CA SER A 29 -6.05 3.01 -19.16
C SER A 29 -6.50 2.18 -17.95
N GLU A 30 -7.74 1.70 -17.99
CA GLU A 30 -8.24 0.71 -17.04
C GLU A 30 -7.45 -0.61 -17.13
N ALA A 31 -7.08 -1.03 -18.35
CA ALA A 31 -6.28 -2.24 -18.60
C ALA A 31 -4.92 -2.18 -17.88
N ASP A 32 -4.30 -1.00 -17.78
CA ASP A 32 -3.05 -0.84 -17.02
C ASP A 32 -3.27 -1.16 -15.53
N LYS A 33 -4.39 -0.70 -14.95
CA LYS A 33 -4.73 -0.92 -13.54
C LYS A 33 -5.09 -2.39 -13.30
N GLU A 34 -5.84 -3.00 -14.21
CA GLU A 34 -6.16 -4.44 -14.19
C GLU A 34 -4.89 -5.29 -14.22
N HIS A 35 -3.96 -4.97 -15.12
CA HIS A 35 -2.70 -5.69 -15.22
C HIS A 35 -1.86 -5.57 -13.93
N TYR A 36 -1.82 -4.39 -13.31
CA TYR A 36 -1.13 -4.21 -12.04
C TYR A 36 -1.79 -4.99 -10.90
N ILE A 37 -3.12 -5.01 -10.83
CA ILE A 37 -3.87 -5.82 -9.86
C ILE A 37 -3.59 -7.31 -10.07
N TRP A 38 -3.54 -7.77 -11.32
CA TRP A 38 -3.17 -9.14 -11.64
C TRP A 38 -1.74 -9.48 -11.16
N LEU A 39 -0.77 -8.57 -11.36
CA LEU A 39 0.58 -8.75 -10.84
C LEU A 39 0.61 -8.79 -9.31
N LEU A 40 -0.17 -7.95 -8.62
CA LEU A 40 -0.28 -7.98 -7.16
C LEU A 40 -0.77 -9.36 -6.69
N ALA A 41 -1.82 -9.89 -7.30
CA ALA A 41 -2.34 -11.22 -6.99
C ALA A 41 -1.31 -12.32 -7.26
N HIS A 42 -0.60 -12.24 -8.39
CA HIS A 42 0.45 -13.19 -8.75
C HIS A 42 1.59 -13.21 -7.73
N TYR A 43 2.11 -12.04 -7.33
CA TYR A 43 3.23 -11.97 -6.39
C TYR A 43 2.84 -12.24 -4.94
N GLN A 44 1.58 -12.01 -4.59
CA GLN A 44 1.01 -12.52 -3.36
C GLN A 44 1.15 -14.04 -3.28
N GLN A 45 0.80 -14.75 -4.36
CA GLN A 45 0.92 -16.21 -4.44
C GLN A 45 2.37 -16.68 -4.56
N GLU A 46 3.20 -15.99 -5.34
CA GLU A 46 4.61 -16.38 -5.59
C GLU A 46 5.49 -16.22 -4.35
N TYR A 47 5.36 -15.11 -3.60
CA TYR A 47 6.24 -14.77 -2.49
C TYR A 47 5.59 -14.93 -1.11
N GLY A 48 4.31 -15.25 -1.03
CA GLY A 48 3.58 -15.33 0.24
C GLY A 48 3.49 -13.99 0.98
N VAL A 49 3.62 -12.86 0.26
CA VAL A 49 3.46 -11.53 0.85
C VAL A 49 2.02 -11.35 1.34
N ARG A 50 1.81 -10.79 2.53
CA ARG A 50 0.45 -10.44 3.00
C ARG A 50 0.15 -9.01 2.61
N LEU A 51 -0.85 -8.79 1.76
CA LEU A 51 -1.26 -7.46 1.31
C LEU A 51 -2.53 -7.03 2.05
N PHE A 52 -2.42 -6.01 2.91
CA PHE A 52 -3.55 -5.54 3.72
C PHE A 52 -4.40 -4.50 2.99
N ALA A 53 -3.75 -3.54 2.32
CA ALA A 53 -4.46 -2.50 1.59
C ALA A 53 -3.70 -2.01 0.36
N PHE A 54 -4.43 -1.56 -0.66
CA PHE A 54 -3.82 -0.85 -1.78
C PHE A 54 -4.77 0.18 -2.39
N VAL A 55 -4.18 1.14 -3.10
CA VAL A 55 -4.89 1.99 -4.06
C VAL A 55 -3.96 2.32 -5.23
N LEU A 56 -4.49 2.24 -6.45
CA LEU A 56 -3.82 2.65 -7.68
C LEU A 56 -4.37 4.01 -8.08
N MET A 57 -3.60 5.06 -7.88
CA MET A 57 -3.88 6.40 -8.42
C MET A 57 -3.29 6.48 -9.84
N ASP A 58 -3.68 7.46 -10.65
CA ASP A 58 -3.20 7.51 -12.05
C ASP A 58 -1.68 7.64 -12.15
N ASN A 59 -1.05 8.43 -11.27
CA ASN A 59 0.37 8.70 -11.28
C ASN A 59 1.18 8.04 -10.14
N HIS A 60 0.54 7.31 -9.22
CA HIS A 60 1.24 6.61 -8.14
C HIS A 60 0.44 5.46 -7.55
N VAL A 61 1.10 4.62 -6.77
CA VAL A 61 0.48 3.51 -6.04
C VAL A 61 0.78 3.62 -4.56
N HIS A 62 -0.15 3.16 -3.73
CA HIS A 62 0.10 2.87 -2.32
C HIS A 62 -0.20 1.40 -2.05
N LEU A 63 0.74 0.70 -1.43
CA LEU A 63 0.60 -0.69 -1.00
C LEU A 63 0.92 -0.76 0.49
N LEU A 64 0.13 -1.52 1.26
CA LEU A 64 0.37 -1.80 2.66
C LEU A 64 0.51 -3.31 2.82
N LEU A 65 1.72 -3.77 3.09
CA LEU A 65 2.04 -5.20 3.04
C LEU A 65 3.02 -5.62 4.13
N GLU A 66 2.90 -6.85 4.60
CA GLU A 66 3.86 -7.49 5.48
C GLU A 66 4.94 -8.18 4.64
N ARG A 67 6.21 -7.94 4.98
CA ARG A 67 7.31 -8.59 4.28
C ARG A 67 7.40 -10.07 4.69
N PRO A 68 7.41 -11.02 3.74
CA PRO A 68 7.58 -12.45 4.04
C PRO A 68 9.00 -12.78 4.49
N GLN A 69 9.16 -13.97 5.08
CA GLN A 69 10.46 -14.47 5.55
C GLN A 69 11.45 -14.72 4.41
N SER A 70 10.99 -15.32 3.31
CA SER A 70 11.83 -15.82 2.23
C SER A 70 12.35 -14.76 1.26
N THR A 71 11.70 -13.59 1.18
CA THR A 71 11.96 -12.62 0.10
C THR A 71 12.03 -11.20 0.65
N SER A 72 13.02 -10.44 0.18
CA SER A 72 13.22 -9.05 0.60
C SER A 72 12.12 -8.14 0.05
N LEU A 73 11.78 -7.07 0.77
CA LEU A 73 10.83 -6.08 0.26
C LEU A 73 11.34 -5.45 -1.05
N GLY A 74 12.65 -5.21 -1.11
CA GLY A 74 13.32 -4.68 -2.29
C GLY A 74 13.10 -5.53 -3.54
N GLU A 75 13.21 -6.85 -3.40
CA GLU A 75 13.04 -7.81 -4.49
C GLU A 75 11.58 -7.87 -4.96
N ILE A 76 10.61 -8.00 -4.04
CA ILE A 76 9.18 -8.05 -4.38
C ILE A 76 8.79 -6.83 -5.22
N VAL A 77 9.13 -5.63 -4.74
CA VAL A 77 8.73 -4.38 -5.42
C VAL A 77 9.52 -4.17 -6.71
N LYS A 78 10.80 -4.57 -6.76
CA LYS A 78 11.62 -4.50 -7.98
C LYS A 78 11.05 -5.40 -9.07
N THR A 79 10.66 -6.62 -8.74
CA THR A 79 10.10 -7.57 -9.71
C THR A 79 8.72 -7.11 -10.19
N LEU A 80 7.85 -6.69 -9.27
CA LEU A 80 6.54 -6.11 -9.58
C LEU A 80 6.63 -4.91 -10.53
N HIS A 81 7.37 -3.87 -10.14
CA HIS A 81 7.49 -2.66 -10.95
C HIS A 81 8.30 -2.91 -12.23
N GLY A 82 9.25 -3.84 -12.21
CA GLY A 82 10.04 -4.22 -13.38
C GLY A 82 9.19 -4.90 -14.45
N ARG A 83 8.38 -5.91 -14.09
CA ARG A 83 7.47 -6.57 -15.03
C ARG A 83 6.43 -5.59 -15.58
N PHE A 84 5.80 -4.81 -14.69
CA PHE A 84 4.82 -3.81 -15.08
C PHE A 84 5.41 -2.77 -16.05
N SER A 85 6.56 -2.18 -15.71
CA SER A 85 7.20 -1.16 -16.57
C SER A 85 7.58 -1.71 -17.95
N LYS A 86 8.11 -2.95 -18.01
CA LYS A 86 8.48 -3.58 -19.27
C LYS A 86 7.27 -3.79 -20.17
N GLN A 87 6.15 -4.26 -19.62
CA GLN A 87 4.92 -4.44 -20.39
C GLN A 87 4.37 -3.12 -20.90
N ILE A 88 4.21 -2.14 -20.01
CA ILE A 88 3.67 -0.82 -20.36
C ILE A 88 4.55 -0.10 -21.40
N ASN A 89 5.87 -0.14 -21.25
CA ASN A 89 6.78 0.45 -22.24
C ASN A 89 6.69 -0.24 -23.60
N ARG A 90 6.54 -1.58 -23.63
CA ARG A 90 6.36 -2.34 -24.87
C ARG A 90 5.07 -1.95 -25.57
N GLU A 91 3.96 -1.91 -24.85
CA GLU A 91 2.63 -1.54 -25.38
C GLU A 91 2.62 -0.11 -25.92
N ARG A 92 3.26 0.82 -25.18
CA ARG A 92 3.33 2.24 -25.56
C ARG A 92 4.47 2.58 -26.53
N ARG A 93 5.31 1.61 -26.90
CA ARG A 93 6.54 1.81 -27.69
C ARG A 93 7.46 2.90 -27.11
N GLN A 94 7.58 2.93 -25.79
CA GLN A 94 8.38 3.90 -25.04
C GLN A 94 9.67 3.28 -24.49
N VAL A 95 10.65 4.13 -24.22
CA VAL A 95 11.92 3.78 -23.56
C VAL A 95 12.09 4.58 -22.28
N GLY A 96 12.96 4.09 -21.40
CA GLY A 96 13.28 4.77 -20.14
C GLY A 96 12.43 4.34 -18.95
N HIS A 97 12.52 5.11 -17.86
CA HIS A 97 11.92 4.76 -16.58
C HIS A 97 10.46 5.20 -16.49
N LEU A 98 9.57 4.24 -16.23
CA LEU A 98 8.16 4.50 -15.93
C LEU A 98 7.98 5.12 -14.53
N PHE A 99 8.70 4.62 -13.53
CA PHE A 99 8.71 5.14 -12.15
C PHE A 99 9.87 6.13 -11.93
N GLN A 100 9.74 7.06 -10.99
CA GLN A 100 10.76 8.09 -10.66
C GLN A 100 12.08 7.53 -10.11
N GLY A 101 12.12 6.25 -9.77
CA GLY A 101 13.28 5.60 -9.18
C GLY A 101 12.85 4.53 -8.19
N ARG A 102 13.62 4.39 -7.10
CA ARG A 102 13.28 3.44 -6.04
C ARG A 102 12.00 3.86 -5.32
N PHE A 103 11.18 2.87 -4.96
CA PHE A 103 10.00 3.09 -4.14
C PHE A 103 10.36 3.67 -2.77
N TYR A 104 9.46 4.49 -2.23
CA TYR A 104 9.48 4.91 -0.84
C TYR A 104 8.82 3.84 0.03
N SER A 105 9.35 3.60 1.22
CA SER A 105 8.65 2.78 2.22
C SER A 105 8.70 3.39 3.61
N LEU A 106 7.60 3.26 4.34
CA LEU A 106 7.55 3.44 5.79
C LEU A 106 7.40 2.07 6.46
N ILE A 107 8.02 1.88 7.61
CA ILE A 107 7.71 0.79 8.53
C ILE A 107 6.53 1.24 9.38
N VAL A 108 5.55 0.37 9.54
CA VAL A 108 4.29 0.65 10.23
C VAL A 108 4.17 -0.31 11.41
N GLU A 109 3.93 0.23 12.60
CA GLU A 109 3.61 -0.59 13.77
C GLU A 109 2.18 -1.12 13.65
N GLU A 110 1.99 -2.40 13.99
CA GLU A 110 0.67 -3.01 14.13
C GLU A 110 -0.11 -2.25 15.21
N ASP A 111 -1.41 -1.99 15.00
CA ASP A 111 -2.36 -1.25 15.86
C ASP A 111 -2.95 0.01 15.17
N ALA A 112 -3.08 1.11 15.93
CA ALA A 112 -3.78 2.32 15.51
C ALA A 112 -3.15 2.95 14.26
N TYR A 113 -1.81 2.93 14.14
CA TYR A 113 -1.11 3.43 12.95
C TYR A 113 -1.51 2.68 11.68
N LEU A 114 -1.70 1.36 11.77
CA LEU A 114 -2.07 0.52 10.65
C LEU A 114 -3.49 0.79 10.16
N LEU A 115 -4.45 0.91 11.09
CA LEU A 115 -5.84 1.23 10.77
C LEU A 115 -5.98 2.62 10.17
N GLU A 116 -5.32 3.62 10.77
CA GLU A 116 -5.29 4.99 10.27
C GLU A 116 -4.64 5.09 8.89
N LEU A 117 -3.56 4.35 8.66
CA LEU A 117 -2.92 4.29 7.35
C LEU A 117 -3.81 3.58 6.32
N THR A 118 -4.50 2.51 6.70
CA THR A 118 -5.46 1.83 5.83
C THR A 118 -6.57 2.80 5.41
N ARG A 119 -7.12 3.57 6.35
CA ARG A 119 -8.09 4.64 6.08
C ARG A 119 -7.53 5.69 5.13
N TYR A 120 -6.29 6.14 5.36
CA TYR A 120 -5.60 7.08 4.47
C TYR A 120 -5.49 6.54 3.03
N ILE A 121 -5.12 5.27 2.87
CA ILE A 121 -5.00 4.61 1.56
C ILE A 121 -6.36 4.55 0.87
N HIS A 122 -7.41 4.13 1.56
CA HIS A 122 -8.75 3.99 0.97
C HIS A 122 -9.43 5.32 0.66
N LEU A 123 -9.11 6.38 1.41
CA LEU A 123 -9.63 7.73 1.18
C LEU A 123 -8.79 8.53 0.16
N ASN A 124 -7.69 7.99 -0.36
CA ASN A 124 -6.84 8.71 -1.31
C ASN A 124 -7.58 9.18 -2.57
N PRO A 125 -8.44 8.35 -3.22
CA PRO A 125 -9.23 8.78 -4.38
C PRO A 125 -10.21 9.92 -4.07
N VAL A 126 -10.84 9.86 -2.90
CA VAL A 126 -11.76 10.91 -2.43
C VAL A 126 -11.01 12.22 -2.19
N ARG A 127 -9.87 12.15 -1.50
CA ARG A 127 -9.01 13.32 -1.20
C ARG A 127 -8.43 13.94 -2.47
N ALA A 128 -8.23 13.14 -3.52
CA ALA A 128 -7.80 13.60 -4.83
C ALA A 128 -8.95 14.15 -5.70
N GLY A 129 -10.20 14.10 -5.23
CA GLY A 129 -11.37 14.55 -5.98
C GLY A 129 -11.72 13.66 -7.17
N MET A 130 -11.26 12.41 -7.19
CA MET A 130 -11.55 11.47 -8.29
C MET A 130 -12.95 10.83 -8.15
N VAL A 131 -13.42 10.70 -6.92
CA VAL A 131 -14.73 10.15 -6.55
C VAL A 131 -15.24 10.85 -5.29
N GLU A 132 -16.54 10.79 -5.03
CA GLU A 132 -17.13 11.40 -3.82
C GLU A 132 -17.05 10.47 -2.61
N SER A 133 -17.01 9.16 -2.86
CA SER A 133 -16.98 8.14 -1.81
C SER A 133 -16.06 6.97 -2.16
N PRO A 134 -15.46 6.30 -1.16
CA PRO A 134 -14.48 5.24 -1.39
C PRO A 134 -15.06 4.00 -2.09
N ASP A 135 -16.37 3.76 -1.97
CA ASP A 135 -17.08 2.71 -2.69
C ASP A 135 -17.17 2.94 -4.20
N GLN A 136 -17.05 4.19 -4.68
CA GLN A 136 -17.09 4.49 -6.11
C GLN A 136 -15.77 4.20 -6.83
N TYR A 137 -14.67 3.96 -6.10
CA TYR A 137 -13.35 3.74 -6.70
C TYR A 137 -12.99 2.25 -6.77
N ARG A 138 -13.06 1.68 -7.99
CA ARG A 138 -12.74 0.26 -8.25
C ARG A 138 -11.26 -0.10 -8.14
N TRP A 139 -10.35 0.88 -8.19
CA TRP A 139 -8.89 0.63 -8.30
C TRP A 139 -8.17 0.65 -6.96
N GLY A 140 -8.72 -0.06 -5.98
CA GLY A 140 -8.17 -0.15 -4.63
C GLY A 140 -8.93 -1.17 -3.79
N SER A 141 -8.44 -1.46 -2.59
CA SER A 141 -9.06 -2.47 -1.72
C SER A 141 -10.23 -1.96 -0.87
N ALA A 142 -10.60 -0.67 -0.95
CA ALA A 142 -11.68 -0.10 -0.14
C ALA A 142 -13.01 -0.83 -0.32
N ARG A 143 -13.39 -1.14 -1.56
CA ARG A 143 -14.62 -1.88 -1.88
C ARG A 143 -14.64 -3.28 -1.28
N THR A 144 -13.50 -3.95 -1.20
CA THR A 144 -13.35 -5.24 -0.51
C THR A 144 -13.63 -5.13 1.00
N TYR A 145 -13.20 -4.03 1.62
CA TYR A 145 -13.46 -3.75 3.04
C TYR A 145 -14.90 -3.29 3.31
N LEU A 146 -15.61 -2.82 2.28
CA LEU A 146 -17.01 -2.43 2.33
C LEU A 146 -17.97 -3.57 1.91
N GLY A 147 -17.44 -4.75 1.57
CA GLY A 147 -18.25 -5.90 1.15
C GLY A 147 -18.86 -5.78 -0.25
N LEU A 148 -18.33 -4.88 -1.09
CA LEU A 148 -18.86 -4.60 -2.44
C LEU A 148 -18.15 -5.38 -3.55
N ASP A 149 -16.85 -5.65 -3.37
CA ASP A 149 -16.03 -6.45 -4.28
C ASP A 149 -15.26 -7.51 -3.50
N TYR A 150 -14.63 -8.44 -4.22
CA TYR A 150 -13.77 -9.44 -3.61
C TYR A 150 -12.42 -9.56 -4.31
N TYR A 151 -11.39 -9.00 -3.67
CA TYR A 151 -10.00 -9.34 -3.97
C TYR A 151 -9.52 -10.42 -2.98
N PRO A 152 -9.44 -11.71 -3.38
CA PRO A 152 -9.11 -12.82 -2.48
C PRO A 152 -7.70 -12.73 -1.90
N PHE A 153 -6.79 -12.05 -2.62
CA PHE A 153 -5.39 -11.87 -2.24
C PHE A 153 -5.20 -10.76 -1.20
N ILE A 154 -6.28 -10.07 -0.77
CA ILE A 154 -6.22 -9.07 0.29
C ILE A 154 -6.44 -9.75 1.64
N ASP A 155 -5.45 -9.60 2.52
CA ASP A 155 -5.57 -9.98 3.92
C ASP A 155 -6.46 -8.96 4.64
N ARG A 156 -7.59 -9.47 5.13
CA ARG A 156 -8.63 -8.68 5.80
C ARG A 156 -8.70 -8.99 7.29
N THR A 157 -7.64 -9.54 7.88
CA THR A 157 -7.62 -9.91 9.30
C THR A 157 -8.03 -8.73 10.17
N TYR A 158 -7.64 -7.51 9.79
CA TYR A 158 -8.01 -6.27 10.49
C TYR A 158 -9.48 -5.88 10.38
N LEU A 159 -10.28 -6.44 9.46
CA LEU A 159 -11.73 -6.27 9.49
C LEU A 159 -12.35 -6.87 10.75
N ALA A 160 -11.71 -7.86 11.39
CA ALA A 160 -12.20 -8.44 12.64
C ALA A 160 -12.25 -7.40 13.78
N LEU A 161 -11.41 -6.35 13.73
CA LEU A 161 -11.44 -5.23 14.69
C LEU A 161 -12.76 -4.44 14.62
N PHE A 162 -13.46 -4.50 13.47
CA PHE A 162 -14.76 -3.86 13.27
C PHE A 162 -15.94 -4.78 13.66
N GLY A 163 -15.69 -5.94 14.26
CA GLY A 163 -16.72 -6.81 14.85
C GLY A 163 -16.70 -8.24 14.32
N GLN A 164 -17.50 -9.11 14.94
CA GLN A 164 -17.50 -10.54 14.61
C GLN A 164 -18.44 -10.93 13.46
N ARG A 165 -19.53 -10.19 13.23
CA ARG A 165 -20.48 -10.48 12.14
C ARG A 165 -20.14 -9.67 10.89
N PRO A 166 -20.13 -10.28 9.68
CA PRO A 166 -19.75 -9.58 8.44
C PRO A 166 -20.50 -8.27 8.21
N GLN A 167 -21.83 -8.27 8.37
CA GLN A 167 -22.66 -7.08 8.18
C GLN A 167 -22.23 -5.92 9.10
N THR A 168 -22.06 -6.22 10.40
CA THR A 168 -21.62 -5.24 11.40
C THR A 168 -20.21 -4.71 11.11
N ARG A 169 -19.30 -5.55 10.57
CA ARG A 169 -17.96 -5.12 10.18
C ARG A 169 -18.00 -4.08 9.09
N TYR A 170 -18.76 -4.31 8.02
CA TYR A 170 -18.84 -3.41 6.88
C TYR A 170 -19.47 -2.07 7.26
N GLU A 171 -20.51 -2.08 8.09
CA GLU A 171 -21.15 -0.85 8.59
C GLU A 171 -20.21 -0.02 9.46
N LYS A 172 -19.51 -0.66 10.41
CA LYS A 172 -18.52 0.02 11.26
C LYS A 172 -17.32 0.52 10.47
N TYR A 173 -16.87 -0.24 9.47
CA TYR A 173 -15.80 0.20 8.57
C TYR A 173 -16.22 1.41 7.73
N LYS A 174 -17.44 1.41 7.20
CA LYS A 174 -18.02 2.55 6.48
C LYS A 174 -18.07 3.80 7.36
N ALA A 175 -18.51 3.66 8.62
CA ALA A 175 -18.52 4.76 9.59
C ALA A 175 -17.11 5.30 9.87
N PHE A 176 -16.12 4.41 10.02
CA PHE A 176 -14.71 4.76 10.21
C PHE A 176 -14.11 5.54 9.02
N LEU A 177 -14.45 5.16 7.79
CA LEU A 177 -14.07 5.94 6.60
C LEU A 177 -14.77 7.30 6.56
N ALA A 178 -16.06 7.36 6.90
CA ALA A 178 -16.83 8.61 6.93
C ALA A 178 -16.26 9.62 7.92
N GLU A 179 -15.85 9.18 9.11
CA GLU A 179 -15.14 10.01 10.08
C GLU A 179 -13.84 10.59 9.49
N GLY A 180 -13.07 9.78 8.76
CA GLY A 180 -11.83 10.21 8.12
C GLY A 180 -12.02 11.22 6.98
N MET A 181 -13.20 11.26 6.37
CA MET A 181 -13.56 12.30 5.37
C MET A 181 -13.84 13.65 6.05
N ILE A 182 -14.38 13.63 7.27
CA ILE A 182 -14.68 14.84 8.06
C ILE A 182 -13.41 15.41 8.69
N GLN A 183 -12.66 14.57 9.41
CA GLN A 183 -11.48 15.00 10.18
C GLN A 183 -10.27 15.36 9.29
N LYS A 184 -10.24 14.85 8.04
CA LYS A 184 -9.13 15.03 7.08
C LYS A 184 -7.74 14.69 7.67
N THR A 185 -7.69 13.73 8.60
CA THR A 185 -6.44 13.28 9.23
C THR A 185 -5.46 12.74 8.20
N ASN A 186 -4.18 13.09 8.36
CA ASN A 186 -3.12 12.60 7.49
C ASN A 186 -2.03 11.92 8.35
N PRO A 187 -2.05 10.57 8.47
CA PRO A 187 -1.05 9.85 9.28
C PRO A 187 0.39 10.11 8.78
N MET A 188 0.57 10.54 7.53
CA MET A 188 1.88 10.90 6.99
C MET A 188 2.53 12.11 7.69
N GLN A 189 1.78 12.88 8.49
CA GLN A 189 2.34 13.96 9.33
C GLN A 189 3.06 13.42 10.58
N ASN A 190 2.78 12.17 10.97
CA ASN A 190 3.35 11.53 12.15
C ASN A 190 4.59 10.67 11.82
N ILE A 191 5.19 10.88 10.65
CA ILE A 191 6.37 10.11 10.24
C ILE A 191 7.57 10.48 11.11
N GLN A 192 8.09 9.48 11.81
CA GLN A 192 9.29 9.57 12.62
C GLN A 192 10.52 9.14 11.79
N GLU A 193 11.62 9.90 11.94
CA GLU A 193 12.90 9.67 11.25
C GLU A 193 12.80 9.48 9.72
N GLY A 194 11.75 10.01 9.10
CA GLY A 194 11.48 9.88 7.67
C GLY A 194 11.19 8.45 7.18
N ARG A 195 10.99 7.48 8.07
CA ARG A 195 10.84 6.06 7.70
C ARG A 195 9.91 5.23 8.60
N PHE A 196 9.38 5.78 9.70
CA PHE A 196 8.52 5.06 10.64
C PHE A 196 7.18 5.76 10.83
N LEU A 197 6.12 4.98 10.88
CA LEU A 197 4.81 5.36 11.39
C LEU A 197 4.52 4.44 12.57
N ALA A 198 5.10 4.79 13.72
CA ALA A 198 5.20 3.92 14.88
C ALA A 198 5.52 4.74 16.15
N SER A 199 5.33 4.10 17.30
CA SER A 199 5.76 4.54 18.62
C SER A 199 7.29 4.59 18.73
N LEU A 200 7.81 5.42 19.63
CA LEU A 200 9.26 5.51 19.89
C LEU A 200 9.84 4.18 20.40
N GLU A 201 9.05 3.42 21.17
CA GLU A 201 9.44 2.11 21.68
C GLU A 201 9.65 1.11 20.54
N PHE A 202 8.69 1.01 19.63
CA PHE A 202 8.80 0.13 18.47
C PHE A 202 9.96 0.52 17.55
N ILE A 203 10.18 1.82 17.33
CA ILE A 203 11.33 2.31 16.55
C ILE A 203 12.65 1.82 17.15
N LYS A 204 12.78 1.88 18.48
CA LYS A 204 13.98 1.39 19.19
C LYS A 204 14.15 -0.11 18.99
N GLN A 205 13.09 -0.90 19.14
CA GLN A 205 13.12 -2.36 18.95
C GLN A 205 13.52 -2.73 17.52
N VAL A 206 12.92 -2.09 16.50
CA VAL A 206 13.23 -2.34 15.09
C VAL A 206 14.68 -2.00 14.76
N LYS A 207 15.21 -0.89 15.28
CA LYS A 207 16.62 -0.51 15.05
C LYS A 207 17.58 -1.52 15.68
N GLN A 208 17.31 -1.96 16.91
CA GLN A 208 18.11 -2.99 17.58
C GLN A 208 18.09 -4.31 16.81
N ALA A 209 16.91 -4.74 16.35
CA ALA A 209 16.77 -5.95 15.54
C ALA A 209 17.50 -5.83 14.19
N TRP A 210 17.47 -4.65 13.57
CA TRP A 210 18.18 -4.40 12.32
C TRP A 210 19.70 -4.45 12.51
N GLU A 211 20.23 -3.78 13.53
CA GLU A 211 21.66 -3.77 13.84
C GLU A 211 22.19 -5.17 14.15
N ALA A 212 21.39 -6.01 14.83
CA ALA A 212 21.74 -7.41 15.10
C ALA A 212 21.73 -8.32 13.84
N SER A 213 21.18 -7.85 12.73
CA SER A 213 21.07 -8.59 11.46
C SER A 213 22.13 -8.22 10.42
N LEU A 214 22.96 -7.21 10.71
CA LEU A 214 24.08 -6.74 9.88
C LEU A 214 25.34 -7.56 10.16
#